data_AF-A0A0W1L9W9-F1
#
_entry.id   AF-A0A0W1L9W9-F1
#
_cell.length_a   1.000
_cell.length_b   1.000
_cell.length_c   1.000
_cell.angle_alpha   90.00
_cell.angle_beta   90.00
_cell.angle_gamma   90.00
#
_symmetry.space_group_name_H-M   'P 1'
#
loop_
_entity.id
_entity.type
_entity.pdbx_description
1 polymer ?
#
loop_
_entity_poly.entity_id
_entity_poly.type
_entity_poly.pdbx_seq_one_letter_code
_entity_poly.pdbx_strand_id
1 'polypeptide(L)'
;MKLYKVIHRAPIRVVKIGKRRQHLRFKRAMVALKIALAQEKHETKEMLSIYRRYTQGDVTKEELAKANSQFVDILKGLGLGVFAVLPFAPITIPLVVKLGRWVGVDVLPSSFNINKPLKEIDQQIVKDEQKNHSSDQSVKK
;
A
#
# COMPACT_ATOMS: atom_id res chain seq x y z
N MET A 1 38.65 -28.72 -26.70
CA MET A 1 38.58 -27.70 -25.63
C MET A 1 37.15 -27.16 -25.52
N LYS A 2 36.48 -27.23 -24.34
CA LYS A 2 35.05 -26.84 -24.16
C LYS A 2 34.89 -25.46 -23.50
N LEU A 3 35.45 -24.41 -24.11
CA LEU A 3 35.48 -23.05 -23.53
C LEU A 3 34.10 -22.33 -23.54
N TYR A 4 33.20 -22.72 -24.44
CA TYR A 4 31.83 -22.19 -24.55
C TYR A 4 30.96 -22.43 -23.29
N LYS A 5 31.33 -23.39 -22.44
CA LYS A 5 30.55 -23.72 -21.23
C LYS A 5 30.70 -22.70 -20.11
N VAL A 6 31.68 -21.79 -20.17
CA VAL A 6 31.97 -20.85 -19.08
C VAL A 6 31.42 -19.45 -19.40
N ILE A 7 31.37 -19.07 -20.67
CA ILE A 7 30.95 -17.74 -21.14
C ILE A 7 29.48 -17.46 -20.78
N HIS A 8 28.61 -18.48 -20.81
CA HIS A 8 27.19 -18.32 -20.44
C HIS A 8 26.94 -18.39 -18.91
N ARG A 9 27.89 -18.88 -18.11
CA ARG A 9 27.69 -19.01 -16.65
C ARG A 9 27.75 -17.67 -15.93
N ALA A 10 28.62 -16.76 -16.37
CA ALA A 10 28.71 -15.40 -15.85
C ALA A 10 27.43 -14.58 -16.05
N PRO A 11 26.83 -14.48 -17.26
CA PRO A 11 25.60 -13.72 -17.47
C PRO A 11 24.42 -14.31 -16.69
N ILE A 12 24.30 -15.64 -16.59
CA ILE A 12 23.25 -16.28 -15.77
C ILE A 12 23.37 -15.87 -14.30
N ARG A 13 24.60 -15.81 -13.76
CA ARG A 13 24.84 -15.37 -12.38
C ARG A 13 24.46 -13.91 -12.19
N VAL A 14 24.83 -13.02 -13.12
CA VAL A 14 24.49 -11.59 -13.08
C VAL A 14 22.97 -11.39 -13.12
N VAL A 15 22.25 -12.11 -13.98
CA VAL A 15 20.79 -12.07 -14.03
C VAL A 15 20.16 -12.54 -12.71
N LYS A 16 20.64 -13.64 -12.13
CA LYS A 16 20.18 -14.13 -10.82
C LYS A 16 20.43 -13.10 -9.70
N ILE A 17 21.61 -12.48 -9.66
CA ILE A 17 21.97 -11.43 -8.70
C ILE A 17 21.06 -10.21 -8.89
N GLY A 18 20.85 -9.79 -10.14
CA GLY A 18 19.95 -8.69 -10.49
C GLY A 18 18.53 -8.96 -10.00
N LYS A 19 17.98 -10.14 -10.27
CA LYS A 19 16.63 -10.54 -9.83
C LYS A 19 16.50 -10.49 -8.30
N ARG A 20 17.49 -11.00 -7.57
CA ARG A 20 17.50 -10.96 -6.09
C ARG A 20 17.59 -9.54 -5.56
N ARG A 21 18.42 -8.70 -6.18
CA ARG A 21 18.55 -7.27 -5.84
C ARG A 21 17.24 -6.52 -6.05
N GLN A 22 16.58 -6.72 -7.19
CA GLN A 22 15.30 -6.07 -7.49
C GLN A 22 14.20 -6.51 -6.52
N HIS A 23 14.12 -7.81 -6.22
CA HIS A 23 13.18 -8.31 -5.22
C HIS A 23 13.39 -7.67 -3.83
N LEU A 24 14.64 -7.55 -3.37
CA LEU A 24 14.95 -6.89 -2.10
C LEU A 24 14.64 -5.39 -2.11
N ARG A 25 14.92 -4.67 -3.21
CA ARG A 25 14.56 -3.25 -3.36
C ARG A 25 13.05 -3.07 -3.28
N PHE A 26 12.30 -3.92 -3.98
CA PHE A 26 10.85 -3.88 -3.98
C PHE A 26 10.27 -4.20 -2.60
N LYS A 27 10.81 -5.21 -1.89
CA LYS A 27 10.41 -5.52 -0.52
C LYS A 27 10.61 -4.33 0.42
N ARG A 28 11.75 -3.62 0.30
CA ARG A 28 12.01 -2.40 1.09
C ARG A 28 11.01 -1.29 0.78
N ALA A 29 10.70 -1.06 -0.49
CA ALA A 29 9.69 -0.09 -0.91
C ALA A 29 8.31 -0.44 -0.34
N MET A 30 7.93 -1.72 -0.33
CA MET A 30 6.67 -2.17 0.27
C MET A 30 6.64 -2.02 1.79
N VAL A 31 7.76 -2.26 2.48
CA VAL A 31 7.87 -1.99 3.92
C VAL A 31 7.75 -0.49 4.20
N ALA A 32 8.40 0.35 3.41
CA ALA A 32 8.27 1.80 3.52
C ALA A 32 6.83 2.27 3.26
N LEU A 33 6.15 1.68 2.26
CA LEU A 33 4.73 1.91 2.00
C LEU A 33 3.86 1.54 3.19
N LYS A 34 4.11 0.38 3.81
CA LYS A 34 3.39 -0.01 5.03
C LYS A 34 3.57 1.01 6.15
N ILE A 35 4.80 1.50 6.36
CA ILE A 35 5.10 2.50 7.39
C ILE A 35 4.42 3.83 7.07
N ALA A 36 4.53 4.31 5.82
CA ALA A 36 3.90 5.55 5.36
C ALA A 36 2.37 5.50 5.53
N LEU A 37 1.74 4.41 5.09
CA LEU A 37 0.30 4.17 5.27
C LEU A 37 -0.11 4.06 6.74
N ALA A 38 0.79 3.64 7.64
CA ALA A 38 0.53 3.59 9.07
C ALA A 38 0.70 4.95 9.77
N GLN A 39 1.52 5.85 9.20
CA GLN A 39 1.86 7.16 9.76
C GLN A 39 0.88 8.26 9.31
N GLU A 40 0.39 8.24 8.07
CA GLU A 40 -0.54 9.25 7.52
C GLU A 40 -2.01 8.97 7.85
N LYS A 41 -2.34 8.87 9.14
CA LYS A 41 -3.58 8.21 9.61
C LYS A 41 -4.91 8.91 9.27
N HIS A 42 -4.99 10.23 9.17
CA HIS A 42 -6.30 10.89 8.99
C HIS A 42 -6.67 10.99 7.49
N GLU A 43 -5.82 11.63 6.69
CA GLU A 43 -6.03 11.78 5.24
C GLU A 43 -6.08 10.43 4.50
N THR A 44 -5.24 9.46 4.89
CA THR A 44 -5.26 8.12 4.27
C THR A 44 -6.53 7.35 4.61
N LYS A 45 -7.10 7.52 5.81
CA LYS A 45 -8.37 6.87 6.16
C LYS A 45 -9.51 7.40 5.29
N GLU A 46 -9.56 8.71 5.09
CA GLU A 46 -10.53 9.34 4.20
C GLU A 46 -10.35 8.84 2.77
N MET A 47 -9.12 8.86 2.24
CA MET A 47 -8.76 8.35 0.93
C MET A 47 -9.21 6.90 0.74
N LEU A 48 -8.84 6.00 1.67
CA LEU A 48 -9.23 4.59 1.64
C LEU A 48 -10.75 4.40 1.78
N SER A 49 -11.45 5.25 2.55
CA SER A 49 -12.90 5.21 2.67
C SER A 49 -13.61 5.54 1.35
N ILE A 50 -13.07 6.47 0.55
CA ILE A 50 -13.57 6.80 -0.80
C ILE A 50 -13.44 5.57 -1.70
N TYR A 51 -12.30 4.88 -1.70
CA TYR A 51 -12.16 3.65 -2.48
C TYR A 51 -13.14 2.56 -2.06
N ARG A 52 -13.48 2.47 -0.77
CA ARG A 52 -14.48 1.52 -0.28
C ARG A 52 -15.89 1.89 -0.75
N ARG A 53 -16.29 3.16 -0.62
CA ARG A 53 -17.59 3.66 -1.11
C ARG A 53 -17.70 3.53 -2.63
N TYR A 54 -16.58 3.67 -3.35
CA TYR A 54 -16.53 3.45 -4.79
C TYR A 54 -16.89 2.01 -5.17
N THR A 55 -16.46 1.01 -4.39
CA THR A 55 -16.89 -0.39 -4.62
C THR A 55 -18.40 -0.61 -4.45
N GLN A 56 -19.10 0.32 -3.80
CA GLN A 56 -20.53 0.28 -3.53
C GLN A 56 -21.35 1.18 -4.47
N GLY A 57 -20.67 2.00 -5.30
CA GLY A 57 -21.31 2.92 -6.24
C GLY A 57 -21.58 4.33 -5.71
N ASP A 58 -21.23 4.62 -4.45
CA ASP A 58 -21.62 5.83 -3.72
C ASP A 58 -20.49 6.90 -3.71
N VAL A 59 -19.84 7.15 -4.86
CA VAL A 59 -18.70 8.09 -4.95
C VAL A 59 -18.77 8.93 -6.22
N THR A 60 -18.53 10.23 -6.07
CA THR A 60 -18.41 11.14 -7.21
C THR A 60 -17.05 10.99 -7.90
N LYS A 61 -16.99 11.29 -9.20
CA LYS A 61 -15.73 11.19 -9.97
C LYS A 61 -14.63 12.10 -9.41
N GLU A 62 -15.01 13.23 -8.81
CA GLU A 62 -14.08 14.22 -8.25
C GLU A 62 -13.43 13.72 -6.95
N GLU A 63 -14.23 13.16 -6.04
CA GLU A 63 -13.72 12.54 -4.80
C GLU A 63 -12.77 11.39 -5.11
N LEU A 64 -13.12 10.55 -6.10
CA LEU A 64 -12.26 9.48 -6.56
C LEU A 64 -10.95 10.04 -7.15
N ALA A 65 -11.02 11.06 -8.00
CA ALA A 65 -9.83 11.67 -8.60
C ALA A 65 -8.87 12.24 -7.53
N LYS A 66 -9.40 12.88 -6.49
CA LYS A 66 -8.63 13.40 -5.36
C LYS A 66 -7.98 12.28 -4.54
N ALA A 67 -8.72 11.21 -4.24
CA ALA A 67 -8.17 10.04 -3.56
C ALA A 67 -7.07 9.34 -4.37
N ASN A 68 -7.19 9.36 -5.71
CA ASN A 68 -6.18 8.82 -6.62
C ASN A 68 -4.91 9.65 -6.63
N SER A 69 -5.02 10.98 -6.72
CA SER A 69 -3.83 11.84 -6.73
C SER A 69 -3.03 11.68 -5.44
N GLN A 70 -3.72 11.64 -4.28
CA GLN A 70 -3.09 11.39 -2.99
C GLN A 70 -2.35 10.04 -2.97
N PHE A 71 -3.01 8.96 -3.41
CA PHE A 71 -2.39 7.63 -3.46
C PHE A 71 -1.18 7.57 -4.40
N VAL A 72 -1.29 8.20 -5.57
CA VAL A 72 -0.25 8.29 -6.58
C VAL A 72 0.98 9.03 -6.03
N ASP A 73 0.79 10.09 -5.26
CA ASP A 73 1.88 10.87 -4.68
C ASP A 73 2.60 10.09 -3.56
N ILE A 74 1.87 9.34 -2.73
CA ILE A 74 2.45 8.38 -1.78
C ILE A 74 3.32 7.35 -2.52
N LEU A 75 2.80 6.76 -3.61
CA LEU A 75 3.55 5.78 -4.41
C LEU A 75 4.80 6.38 -5.08
N LYS A 76 4.72 7.61 -5.61
CA LYS A 76 5.87 8.33 -6.17
C LYS A 76 6.93 8.59 -5.11
N GLY A 77 6.53 9.10 -3.94
CA GLY A 77 7.44 9.40 -2.82
C GLY A 77 8.23 8.18 -2.34
N LEU A 78 7.64 6.98 -2.48
CA LEU A 78 8.24 5.72 -2.07
C LEU A 78 9.02 4.99 -3.17
N GLY A 79 9.18 5.60 -4.35
CA GLY A 79 9.89 5.01 -5.48
C GLY A 79 9.10 3.90 -6.20
N LEU A 80 7.79 3.82 -5.98
CA LEU A 80 6.83 2.94 -6.64
C LEU A 80 6.21 3.61 -7.88
N GLY A 81 7.00 4.43 -8.59
CA GLY A 81 6.54 5.28 -9.70
C GLY A 81 5.89 4.54 -10.87
N VAL A 82 6.17 3.25 -11.06
CA VAL A 82 5.49 2.43 -12.08
C VAL A 82 3.98 2.31 -11.81
N PHE A 83 3.57 2.28 -10.54
CA PHE A 83 2.17 2.22 -10.14
C PHE A 83 1.48 3.60 -10.17
N ALA A 84 2.26 4.66 -10.07
CA ALA A 84 1.78 6.04 -10.12
C ALA A 84 1.32 6.48 -11.53
N VAL A 85 1.76 5.79 -12.58
CA VAL A 85 1.42 6.10 -13.99
C VAL A 85 0.20 5.30 -14.48
N LEU A 86 -0.32 4.36 -13.68
CA LEU A 86 -1.39 3.46 -14.10
C LEU A 86 -2.77 4.16 -14.10
N PRO A 87 -3.48 4.25 -15.23
CA PRO A 87 -4.74 5.01 -15.35
C PRO A 87 -6.00 4.32 -14.76
N PHE A 88 -5.86 3.22 -14.01
CA PHE A 88 -6.98 2.41 -13.51
C PHE A 88 -7.08 2.38 -11.99
N ALA A 89 -7.37 3.54 -11.40
CA ALA A 89 -7.56 3.80 -9.98
C ALA A 89 -8.27 2.71 -9.13
N PRO A 90 -9.39 2.08 -9.55
CA PRO A 90 -10.05 1.04 -8.74
C PRO A 90 -9.27 -0.28 -8.67
N ILE A 91 -8.42 -0.53 -9.67
CA ILE A 91 -7.59 -1.74 -9.78
C ILE A 91 -6.25 -1.55 -9.07
N THR A 92 -5.80 -0.30 -8.89
CA THR A 92 -4.47 0.01 -8.34
C THR A 92 -4.32 -0.48 -6.90
N ILE A 93 -5.32 -0.30 -6.03
CA ILE A 93 -5.27 -0.78 -4.65
C ILE A 93 -5.14 -2.32 -4.57
N PRO A 94 -6.04 -3.12 -5.16
CA PRO A 94 -5.91 -4.57 -5.09
C PRO A 94 -4.61 -5.07 -5.74
N LEU A 95 -4.09 -4.38 -6.77
CA LEU A 95 -2.81 -4.70 -7.37
C LEU A 95 -1.64 -4.47 -6.40
N VAL A 96 -1.57 -3.30 -5.76
CA VAL A 96 -0.52 -2.96 -4.78
C VAL A 96 -0.58 -3.91 -3.58
N VAL A 97 -1.78 -4.24 -3.10
CA VAL A 97 -2.00 -5.23 -2.01
C VAL A 97 -1.49 -6.61 -2.41
N LYS A 98 -1.84 -7.09 -3.61
CA LYS A 98 -1.42 -8.40 -4.11
C LYS A 98 0.10 -8.48 -4.26
N LEU A 99 0.73 -7.40 -4.74
CA LEU A 99 2.17 -7.31 -4.90
C LEU A 99 2.92 -7.18 -3.58
N GLY A 100 2.38 -6.44 -2.62
CA GLY A 100 2.89 -6.41 -1.24
C GLY A 100 2.90 -7.82 -0.66
N ARG A 101 1.77 -8.54 -0.75
CA ARG A 101 1.68 -9.94 -0.29
C ARG A 101 2.65 -10.86 -1.01
N TRP A 102 2.88 -10.67 -2.31
CA TRP A 102 3.85 -11.44 -3.08
C TRP A 102 5.30 -11.28 -2.56
N VAL A 103 5.64 -10.12 -2.00
CA VAL A 103 6.96 -9.90 -1.35
C VAL A 103 6.93 -10.08 0.17
N GLY A 104 5.81 -10.58 0.71
CA GLY A 104 5.63 -10.89 2.13
C GLY A 104 5.40 -9.65 3.00
N VAL A 105 4.84 -8.57 2.44
CA VAL A 105 4.53 -7.34 3.17
C VAL A 105 3.04 -7.05 3.07
N ASP A 106 2.36 -7.01 4.20
CA ASP A 106 0.98 -6.52 4.25
C ASP A 106 1.01 -4.99 4.31
N VAL A 107 0.62 -4.36 3.21
CA VAL A 107 0.73 -2.91 3.00
C VAL A 107 -0.49 -2.15 3.51
N LEU A 108 -1.65 -2.79 3.62
CA LEU A 108 -2.84 -2.14 4.16
C LEU A 108 -2.80 -2.11 5.69
N PRO A 109 -3.35 -1.06 6.32
CA PRO A 109 -3.54 -1.07 7.76
C PRO A 109 -4.53 -2.18 8.13
N SER A 110 -4.30 -2.83 9.27
CA SER A 110 -5.09 -3.96 9.78
C SER A 110 -6.60 -3.67 9.94
N SER A 111 -6.96 -2.38 10.05
CA SER A 111 -8.34 -1.90 10.10
C SER A 111 -9.06 -1.96 8.75
N PHE A 112 -8.31 -2.04 7.64
CA PHE A 112 -8.82 -2.11 6.27
C PHE A 112 -9.01 -3.56 5.82
N ASN A 113 -9.88 -4.28 6.52
CA ASN A 113 -10.34 -5.59 6.06
C ASN A 113 -11.42 -5.41 4.99
N ILE A 114 -11.04 -5.58 3.72
CA ILE A 114 -11.97 -5.57 2.56
C ILE A 114 -13.10 -6.59 2.73
N ASN A 115 -12.88 -7.65 3.52
CA ASN A 115 -13.83 -8.75 3.77
C ASN A 115 -14.74 -8.55 4.99
N LYS A 116 -14.60 -7.48 5.79
CA LYS A 116 -15.43 -7.24 6.99
C LYS A 116 -16.62 -6.30 6.69
N PRO A 117 -17.82 -6.55 7.24
CA PRO A 117 -18.98 -5.66 7.08
C PRO A 117 -18.77 -4.30 7.76
N LEU A 118 -19.30 -3.22 7.17
CA LEU A 118 -19.10 -1.81 7.57
C LEU A 118 -19.45 -1.51 9.03
N LYS A 119 -20.56 -2.07 9.55
CA LYS A 119 -21.07 -1.76 10.90
C LYS A 119 -20.07 -2.07 12.02
N GLU A 120 -19.26 -3.11 11.90
CA GLU A 120 -18.26 -3.48 12.91
C GLU A 120 -17.05 -2.54 12.90
N ILE A 121 -16.77 -1.92 11.75
CA ILE A 121 -15.60 -1.10 11.52
C ILE A 121 -15.88 0.35 11.93
N ASP A 122 -17.06 0.90 11.62
CA ASP A 122 -17.45 2.22 12.13
C ASP A 122 -17.48 2.22 13.66
N GLN A 123 -17.96 1.12 14.25
CA GLN A 123 -17.89 0.91 15.69
C GLN A 123 -16.45 0.80 16.23
N GLN A 124 -15.51 0.23 15.45
CA GLN A 124 -14.10 0.17 15.82
C GLN A 124 -13.37 1.50 15.66
N ILE A 125 -13.67 2.27 14.62
CA ILE A 125 -13.11 3.61 14.39
C ILE A 125 -13.59 4.56 15.49
N VAL A 126 -14.90 4.54 15.80
CA VAL A 126 -15.46 5.32 16.92
C VAL A 126 -14.85 4.88 18.26
N LYS A 127 -14.64 3.58 18.49
CA LYS A 127 -13.97 3.07 19.70
C LYS A 127 -12.50 3.49 19.77
N ASP A 128 -11.76 3.45 18.67
CA ASP A 128 -10.35 3.84 18.61
C ASP A 128 -10.18 5.36 18.77
N GLU A 129 -11.11 6.15 18.26
CA GLU A 129 -11.15 7.61 18.46
C GLU A 129 -11.49 7.97 19.92
N GLN A 130 -12.47 7.27 20.53
CA GLN A 130 -12.79 7.43 21.95
C GLN A 130 -11.63 7.01 22.86
N LYS A 131 -10.89 5.96 22.52
CA LYS A 131 -9.70 5.51 23.27
C LYS A 131 -8.56 6.52 23.21
N ASN A 132 -8.30 7.09 22.03
CA ASN A 132 -7.24 8.09 21.86
C ASN A 132 -7.58 9.43 22.54
N HIS A 133 -8.86 9.85 22.55
CA HIS A 133 -9.29 11.04 23.29
C HIS A 133 -9.25 10.87 24.82
N SER A 134 -9.52 9.67 25.34
CA SER A 134 -9.44 9.41 26.78
C SER A 134 -8.00 9.24 27.29
N SER A 135 -7.07 8.73 26.48
CA SER A 135 -5.64 8.72 26.82
C SER A 135 -5.02 10.13 26.87
N ASP A 136 -5.44 11.04 25.98
CA ASP A 136 -4.88 12.40 25.89
C ASP A 136 -5.34 13.30 27.05
N GLN A 137 -6.52 13.03 27.63
CA GLN A 137 -7.02 13.72 28.82
C GLN A 137 -6.38 13.23 30.14
N SER A 138 -5.87 12.00 30.18
CA SER A 138 -5.22 11.44 31.38
C SER A 138 -3.75 11.85 31.54
N VAL A 139 -3.10 12.34 30.48
CA VAL A 139 -1.70 12.79 30.51
C VAL A 139 -1.58 14.28 30.87
N LYS A 140 -2.69 15.03 30.83
CA LYS A 140 -2.77 16.47 31.18
C LYS A 140 -3.27 16.76 32.61
N LYS A 141 -3.40 15.75 33.48
CA LYS A 141 -3.73 15.90 34.91
C LYS A 141 -2.60 15.44 35.80
#